data_AF-A0A3D2RW58-F1
#
_entry.id   AF-A0A3D2RW58-F1
#
_cell.length_a   1.000
_cell.length_b   1.000
_cell.length_c   1.000
_cell.angle_alpha   90.00
_cell.angle_beta   90.00
_cell.angle_gamma   90.00
#
_symmetry.space_group_name_H-M   'P 1'
#
loop_
_entity.id
_entity.type
_entity.pdbx_description
1 polymer ?
#
loop_
_entity_poly.entity_id
_entity_poly.type
_entity_poly.pdbx_seq_one_letter_code
_entity_poly.pdbx_strand_id
1 'polypeptide(L)' 'QAAKTVHGKRLHDKKRPLSPGVNGQEVISKHEVLQKLFDELGPRYQDRSGGYTRVIRGKTRKGDGAEMGYIQLV' A
#
# COMPACT_ATOMS: atom_id res chain seq x y z
N GLN A 1 13.29 21.58 16.64
CA GLN A 1 13.72 20.17 16.63
C GLN A 1 14.19 19.85 15.21
N ALA A 2 15.50 19.68 15.02
CA ALA A 2 16.15 19.66 13.71
C ALA A 2 16.11 18.25 13.09
N ALA A 3 15.47 18.12 11.93
CA ALA A 3 15.51 16.89 11.15
C ALA A 3 16.90 16.73 10.53
N LYS A 4 17.67 15.77 11.05
CA LYS A 4 19.01 15.39 10.60
C LYS A 4 19.01 15.15 9.09
N THR A 5 19.58 16.09 8.33
CA THR A 5 19.83 15.97 6.89
C THR A 5 21.32 15.71 6.71
N VAL A 6 21.67 14.66 5.98
CA VAL A 6 23.06 14.30 5.66
C VAL A 6 23.10 14.05 4.16
N HIS A 7 23.89 14.84 3.43
CA HIS A 7 24.11 14.76 1.97
C HIS A 7 22.86 15.02 1.09
N GLY A 8 21.98 15.96 1.47
CA GLY A 8 20.89 16.44 0.60
C GLY A 8 19.73 15.46 0.39
N LYS A 9 19.73 14.30 1.05
CA LYS A 9 18.58 13.38 1.09
C LYS A 9 18.03 13.30 2.51
N ARG A 10 16.71 13.41 2.66
CA ARG A 10 16.04 13.27 3.95
C ARG A 10 16.21 11.82 4.42
N LEU A 11 16.39 11.60 5.71
CA LEU A 11 16.63 10.26 6.28
C LEU A 11 15.59 9.20 5.88
N HIS A 12 14.35 9.62 5.57
CA HIS A 12 13.27 8.74 5.15
C HIS A 12 13.30 8.36 3.66
N ASP A 13 14.08 9.05 2.83
CA ASP A 13 14.18 8.84 1.38
C ASP A 13 15.27 7.81 1.00
N LYS A 14 15.87 7.13 1.98
CA LYS A 14 16.86 6.07 1.72
C LYS A 14 16.17 4.83 1.15
N LYS A 15 16.14 4.67 -0.18
CA LYS A 15 15.98 3.35 -0.80
C LYS A 15 17.12 2.45 -0.28
N ARG A 16 16.82 1.52 0.63
CA ARG A 16 17.82 0.54 1.08
C ARG A 16 18.12 -0.40 -0.09
N PRO A 17 19.39 -0.67 -0.41
CA PRO A 17 19.69 -1.73 -1.35
C PRO A 17 19.19 -3.05 -0.77
N LEU A 18 18.38 -3.77 -1.54
CA LEU A 18 17.91 -5.11 -1.20
C LEU A 18 19.11 -6.07 -1.23
N SER A 19 19.16 -7.02 -0.31
CA SER A 19 20.16 -8.09 -0.28
C SER A 19 20.15 -8.85 -1.61
N PRO A 20 21.31 -9.19 -2.21
CA PRO A 20 21.35 -9.95 -3.45
C PRO A 20 20.79 -11.35 -3.17
N GLY A 21 19.58 -11.65 -3.65
CA GLY A 21 18.93 -12.96 -3.47
C GLY A 21 17.44 -12.93 -3.14
N VAL A 22 16.84 -11.77 -2.88
CA VAL A 22 15.38 -11.64 -2.77
C VAL A 22 14.80 -11.24 -4.13
N ASN A 23 14.10 -12.18 -4.76
CA ASN A 23 13.24 -11.90 -5.90
C ASN A 23 12.12 -10.96 -5.47
N GLY A 24 12.31 -9.66 -5.72
CA GLY A 24 11.28 -8.66 -5.95
C GLY A 24 10.16 -8.54 -4.92
N GLN A 25 10.44 -7.94 -3.76
CA GLN A 25 9.45 -7.09 -3.11
C GLN A 25 9.89 -5.65 -3.30
N GLU A 26 9.37 -5.01 -4.35
CA GLU A 26 9.54 -3.58 -4.56
C GLU A 26 8.92 -2.86 -3.37
N VAL A 27 9.75 -2.18 -2.57
CA VAL A 27 9.28 -1.39 -1.44
C VAL A 27 8.57 -0.18 -2.00
N ILE A 28 7.24 -0.26 -2.09
CA ILE A 28 6.40 0.84 -2.53
C ILE A 28 6.52 1.96 -1.51
N SER A 29 6.93 3.14 -1.97
CA SER A 29 7.03 4.33 -1.14
C SER A 29 5.64 4.90 -0.86
N LYS A 30 5.50 5.59 0.28
CA LYS A 30 4.24 6.28 0.63
C LYS A 30 3.82 7.28 -0.45
N HIS A 31 4.78 7.89 -1.13
CA HIS A 31 4.51 8.86 -2.20
C HIS A 31 3.91 8.21 -3.43
N GLU A 32 4.40 7.03 -3.85
CA GLU A 32 3.85 6.30 -5.01
C GLU A 32 2.40 5.85 -4.76
N VAL A 33 2.07 5.44 -3.52
CA VAL A 33 0.68 5.09 -3.14
C VAL A 33 -0.25 6.30 -3.22
N LEU A 34 0.20 7.46 -2.72
CA LEU A 34 -0.60 8.68 -2.76
C LEU A 34 -0.84 9.16 -4.19
N GLN A 35 0.17 9.06 -5.06
CA GLN A 35 0.03 9.41 -6.47
C GLN A 35 -1.08 8.60 -7.13
N LYS A 36 -1.04 7.26 -6.97
CA LYS A 36 -2.07 6.37 -7.52
C LYS A 36 -3.47 6.67 -6.95
N LEU A 37 -3.55 7.00 -5.66
CA LEU A 37 -4.82 7.30 -5.01
C LEU A 37 -5.50 8.52 -5.64
N PHE A 38 -4.76 9.60 -5.86
CA PHE A 38 -5.34 10.85 -6.35
C PHE A 38 -5.44 10.93 -7.87
N ASP A 39 -4.52 10.32 -8.60
CA ASP A 39 -4.51 10.39 -10.07
C ASP A 39 -5.43 9.36 -10.72
N GLU A 40 -5.48 8.13 -10.17
CA GLU A 40 -6.23 7.03 -10.78
C GLU A 40 -7.54 6.75 -10.05
N LEU A 41 -7.47 6.54 -8.73
CA LEU A 41 -8.63 6.09 -7.95
C LEU A 41 -9.62 7.22 -7.67
N GLY A 42 -9.13 8.44 -7.41
CA GLY A 42 -9.96 9.61 -7.18
C GLY A 42 -10.96 9.86 -8.31
N PRO A 43 -10.49 10.06 -9.56
CA PRO A 43 -11.35 10.23 -10.74
C PRO A 43 -12.34 9.09 -10.94
N ARG A 44 -11.90 7.85 -10.74
CA ARG A 44 -12.72 6.65 -10.92
C ARG A 44 -13.96 6.60 -10.03
N TYR A 45 -13.89 7.21 -8.84
CA TYR A 45 -14.97 7.15 -7.84
C TYR A 45 -15.64 8.51 -7.57
N GLN A 46 -15.46 9.51 -8.44
CA GLN A 46 -16.01 10.86 -8.26
C GLN A 46 -17.53 10.88 -8.05
N ASP A 47 -18.28 10.15 -8.89
CA ASP A 47 -19.74 10.16 -8.87
C ASP A 47 -20.35 9.28 -7.78
N ARG A 48 -19.52 8.62 -6.96
CA ARG A 48 -19.96 7.67 -5.94
C ARG A 48 -19.95 8.31 -4.55
N SER A 49 -21.14 8.46 -3.96
CA SER A 49 -21.32 8.94 -2.59
C SER A 49 -21.18 7.79 -1.55
N GLY A 50 -19.97 7.24 -1.42
CA GLY A 50 -19.63 6.23 -0.41
C GLY A 50 -19.65 4.77 -0.88
N GLY A 51 -19.20 3.87 0.01
CA GLY A 51 -19.08 2.44 -0.30
C GLY A 51 -18.00 2.16 -1.36
N TYR A 52 -16.78 2.64 -1.14
CA TYR A 52 -15.64 2.45 -2.06
C TYR A 52 -14.98 1.08 -1.92
N THR A 53 -15.26 0.38 -0.82
CA THR A 53 -14.77 -0.95 -0.54
C THR A 53 -15.93 -1.91 -0.29
N ARG A 54 -15.69 -3.19 -0.59
CA ARG A 54 -16.57 -4.29 -0.21
C ARG A 54 -15.76 -5.43 0.39
N VAL A 55 -16.39 -6.17 1.29
CA VAL A 55 -15.83 -7.37 1.91
C VAL A 55 -16.54 -8.59 1.32
N ILE A 56 -15.76 -9.52 0.77
CA ILE A 56 -16.25 -10.82 0.30
C ILE A 56 -15.86 -11.88 1.34
N ARG A 57 -16.84 -12.66 1.81
CA ARG A 57 -16.59 -13.77 2.72
C ARG A 57 -15.73 -14.82 2.03
N GLY A 58 -14.58 -15.11 2.63
CA GLY A 58 -13.69 -16.18 2.23
C GLY A 58 -14.03 -17.49 2.92
N LYS A 59 -13.30 -18.54 2.55
CA LYS A 59 -13.33 -19.81 3.28
C LYS A 59 -12.50 -19.69 4.56
N THR A 60 -12.69 -20.63 5.48
CA THR A 60 -11.81 -20.74 6.65
C THR A 60 -10.39 -21.07 6.21
N ARG A 61 -9.42 -20.46 6.89
CA ARG A 61 -8.00 -20.68 6.64
C ARG A 61 -7.61 -22.06 7.13
N LYS A 62 -6.85 -22.79 6.30
CA LYS A 62 -6.39 -24.14 6.63
C LYS A 62 -5.33 -24.07 7.72
N GLY A 63 -5.52 -24.84 8.80
CA GLY A 63 -4.60 -24.94 9.93
C GLY A 63 -5.18 -24.36 11.21
N ASP A 64 -5.52 -23.07 11.21
CA ASP A 64 -6.04 -22.35 12.38
C ASP A 64 -7.56 -22.12 12.35
N GLY A 65 -8.24 -22.46 11.25
CA GLY A 65 -9.69 -22.37 11.13
C GLY A 65 -10.24 -20.94 11.10
N ALA A 66 -9.38 -19.92 10.99
CA ALA A 66 -9.80 -18.53 11.01
C ALA A 66 -10.68 -18.18 9.80
N GLU A 67 -11.79 -17.48 10.01
CA GLU A 67 -12.60 -16.95 8.91
C GLU A 67 -11.81 -15.88 8.14
N MET A 68 -11.68 -16.05 6.83
CA MET A 68 -11.03 -15.07 5.96
C MET A 68 -12.07 -14.15 5.32
N GLY A 69 -11.65 -12.92 5.03
CA GLY A 69 -12.40 -11.98 4.21
C GLY A 69 -11.48 -11.32 3.20
N TYR A 70 -11.98 -11.10 1.98
CA TYR A 70 -11.28 -10.35 0.94
C TYR A 70 -11.83 -8.94 0.86
N ILE A 71 -10.96 -7.92 0.98
CA ILE A 71 -11.33 -6.52 0.79
C ILE A 71 -11.01 -6.14 -0.66
N GLN A 72 -11.98 -5.55 -1.34
CA GLN A 72 -11.83 -5.09 -2.73
C GLN A 72 -12.37 -3.69 -2.89
N LEU A 73 -11.75 -2.92 -3.80
CA LEU A 73 -12.35 -1.70 -4.33
C LEU A 73 -13.54 -2.09 -5.22
N VAL A 74 -14.58 -1.24 -5.24
CA VAL A 74 -15.83 -1.51 -5.96
C VAL A 74 -15.71 -1.29 -7.46
#